data_AF-A0A6N3A3G6-F1
#
_entry.id   AF-A0A6N3A3G6-F1
#
_cell.length_a   1.000
_cell.length_b   1.000
_cell.length_c   1.000
_cell.angle_alpha   90.00
_cell.angle_beta   90.00
_cell.angle_gamma   90.00
#
_symmetry.space_group_name_H-M   'P 1'
#
loop_
_entity.id
_entity.type
_entity.pdbx_description
1 polymer ?
#
loop_
_entity_poly.entity_id
_entity_poly.type
_entity_poly.pdbx_seq_one_letter_code
_entity_poly.pdbx_strand_id
1 'polypeptide(L)' 'MQNILVVSGHTDLNNSVANKAILERLENKLPQAEFVYLDKLYSDFQIDVEAEQEKLLMQI' A
#
# COMPACT_ATOMS: atom_id res chain seq x y z
N MET A 1 -14.47 8.90 11.20
CA MET A 1 -14.01 8.81 9.80
C MET A 1 -13.24 7.50 9.69
N GLN A 2 -13.37 6.75 8.60
CA GLN A 2 -12.63 5.48 8.46
C GLN A 2 -11.22 5.79 7.99
N ASN A 3 -10.21 5.42 8.77
CA ASN A 3 -8.81 5.44 8.37
C ASN A 3 -8.56 4.16 7.55
N ILE A 4 -8.17 4.31 6.28
CA ILE A 4 -8.01 3.20 5.35
C ILE A 4 -6.55 3.15 4.92
N LEU A 5 -5.91 2.01 5.18
CA LEU A 5 -4.58 1.68 4.70
C LEU A 5 -4.68 0.58 3.64
N VAL A 6 -4.18 0.84 2.43
CA VAL A 6 -4.11 -0.11 1.33
C VAL A 6 -2.66 -0.53 1.13
N VAL A 7 -2.36 -1.82 1.34
CA VAL A 7 -1.02 -2.37 1.20
C VAL A 7 -0.94 -3.25 -0.06
N SER A 8 -0.13 -2.84 -1.03
CA SER A 8 0.18 -3.62 -2.23
C SER A 8 1.44 -4.45 -2.02
N GLY A 9 1.27 -5.78 -1.97
CA GLY A 9 2.35 -6.76 -1.82
C GLY A 9 2.78 -7.48 -3.11
N HIS A 10 2.42 -6.96 -4.29
CA HIS A 10 2.77 -7.60 -5.56
C HIS A 10 4.27 -7.39 -5.88
N THR A 11 5.04 -8.47 -6.04
CA THR A 11 6.53 -8.43 -6.16
C THR A 11 7.06 -7.62 -7.35
N ASP A 12 6.24 -7.43 -8.39
CA ASP A 12 6.50 -6.46 -9.47
C ASP A 12 5.16 -5.87 -9.93
N LEU A 13 4.74 -4.76 -9.33
CA LEU A 13 3.45 -4.15 -9.66
C LEU A 13 3.39 -3.68 -11.13
N ASN A 14 4.52 -3.36 -11.76
CA ASN A 14 4.55 -2.88 -13.14
C ASN A 14 4.07 -3.95 -14.14
N ASN A 15 4.28 -5.23 -13.81
CA ASN A 15 3.83 -6.36 -14.60
C ASN A 15 2.41 -6.85 -14.22
N SER A 16 1.73 -6.20 -13.28
CA SER A 16 0.37 -6.56 -12.86
C SER A 16 -0.71 -5.65 -13.46
N VAL A 17 -1.31 -6.09 -14.56
CA VAL A 17 -2.43 -5.38 -15.22
C VAL A 17 -3.63 -5.18 -14.29
N ALA A 18 -4.06 -6.22 -13.58
CA ALA A 18 -5.27 -6.18 -12.76
C ALA A 18 -5.09 -5.33 -11.48
N ASN A 19 -4.04 -5.58 -10.69
CA ASN A 19 -3.84 -4.82 -9.45
C ASN A 19 -3.55 -3.34 -9.72
N LYS A 20 -2.83 -3.01 -10.81
CA LYS A 20 -2.62 -1.62 -11.20
C LYS A 20 -3.94 -0.91 -11.46
N ALA A 21 -4.84 -1.53 -12.23
CA ALA A 21 -6.16 -0.96 -12.51
C ALA A 21 -7.04 -0.84 -11.25
N ILE A 22 -6.90 -1.74 -10.27
CA ILE A 22 -7.59 -1.65 -8.98
C ILE A 22 -7.03 -0.47 -8.17
N LEU A 23 -5.71 -0.36 -8.02
CA LEU A 23 -5.06 0.67 -7.22
C LEU A 23 -5.33 2.07 -7.79
N GLU A 24 -5.22 2.26 -9.10
CA GLU A 24 -5.59 3.52 -9.77
C GLU A 24 -7.05 3.91 -9.49
N ARG A 25 -7.98 2.95 -9.48
CA ARG A 25 -9.38 3.22 -9.15
C ARG A 25 -9.58 3.54 -7.67
N LEU A 26 -8.84 2.88 -6.78
CA LEU A 26 -8.93 3.11 -5.34
C LEU A 26 -8.36 4.48 -4.97
N GLU A 27 -7.22 4.88 -5.53
CA GLU A 27 -6.63 6.22 -5.31
C GLU A 27 -7.62 7.33 -5.69
N ASN A 28 -8.35 7.17 -6.79
CA ASN A 28 -9.37 8.14 -7.21
C ASN A 28 -10.62 8.14 -6.31
N LYS A 29 -11.02 6.98 -5.77
CA LYS A 29 -12.25 6.83 -4.98
C LYS A 29 -12.04 7.08 -3.48
N LEU A 30 -10.81 6.91 -3.00
CA LEU A 30 -10.41 7.01 -1.60
C LEU A 30 -9.23 7.97 -1.48
N PRO A 31 -9.40 9.27 -1.81
CA PRO A 31 -8.30 10.24 -1.75
C PRO A 31 -7.72 10.43 -0.33
N GLN A 32 -8.47 10.01 0.70
CA GLN A 32 -8.04 10.01 2.09
C GLN A 32 -7.37 8.72 2.55
N ALA A 33 -7.33 7.67 1.72
CA ALA A 33 -6.67 6.43 2.07
C ALA A 33 -5.15 6.57 1.91
N GLU A 34 -4.40 5.91 2.78
CA GLU A 34 -2.95 5.75 2.65
C GLU A 34 -2.66 4.52 1.80
N PHE A 35 -1.69 4.65 0.89
CA PHE A 35 -1.26 3.57 0.01
C PHE A 35 0.21 3.24 0.27
N VAL A 36 0.49 1.98 0.54
CA VAL A 36 1.84 1.44 0.74
C VAL A 36 2.14 0.42 -0.35
N TYR A 37 3.25 0.64 -1.06
CA TYR A 37 3.70 -0.19 -2.18
C TYR A 37 4.97 -0.93 -1.78
N LEU A 38 4.84 -2.16 -1.28
CA LEU A 38 5.96 -2.90 -0.68
C LEU A 38 7.06 -3.23 -1.70
N ASP A 39 6.71 -3.43 -2.96
CA ASP A 39 7.67 -3.66 -4.06
C ASP A 39 8.59 -2.47 -4.30
N LYS A 40 8.10 -1.26 -4.05
CA LYS A 40 8.88 -0.02 -4.16
C LYS A 40 9.62 0.31 -2.87
N LEU A 41 8.97 0.10 -1.73
CA LEU A 41 9.49 0.48 -0.42
C LEU A 41 10.61 -0.47 0.04
N TYR A 42 10.47 -1.76 -0.23
CA TYR A 42 11.38 -2.83 0.21
C TYR A 42 11.81 -3.70 -0.96
N SER A 43 12.44 -3.09 -1.97
CA SER A 43 12.95 -3.81 -3.15
C SER A 43 14.04 -4.86 -2.81
N ASP A 44 14.65 -4.74 -1.63
CA ASP A 44 15.62 -5.67 -1.03
C ASP A 44 14.98 -6.68 -0.04
N PHE A 45 13.65 -6.65 0.09
CA PHE A 45 12.85 -7.49 0.98
C PHE A 45 13.15 -7.31 2.48
N GLN A 46 13.85 -6.23 2.87
CA GLN A 46 14.12 -5.92 4.27
C GLN A 46 13.02 -5.00 4.84
N ILE A 47 11.93 -5.60 5.30
CA ILE A 47 10.79 -4.85 5.87
C ILE A 47 11.20 -4.18 7.18
N ASP A 48 10.94 -2.89 7.28
CA ASP A 48 10.99 -2.16 8.55
C ASP A 48 9.71 -2.45 9.34
N VAL A 49 9.84 -3.40 10.28
CA VAL A 49 8.70 -3.89 11.07
C VAL A 49 8.10 -2.79 11.95
N GLU A 50 8.93 -1.91 12.52
CA GLU A 50 8.46 -0.86 13.43
C GLU A 50 7.67 0.18 12.64
N ALA A 51 8.20 0.64 11.50
CA ALA A 51 7.51 1.60 10.64
C ALA A 51 6.15 1.08 10.14
N GLU A 52 6.05 -0.19 9.74
CA GLU A 52 4.79 -0.77 9.27
C GLU A 52 3.78 -1.00 10.42
N GLN A 53 4.25 -1.30 11.63
CA GLN A 53 3.39 -1.37 12.82
C GLN A 53 2.83 0.01 13.20
N GLU A 54 3.63 1.06 13.13
CA GLU A 54 3.17 2.43 13.36
C GLU A 54 2.05 2.83 12.40
N LYS A 55 2.18 2.50 11.11
CA LYS A 55 1.13 2.76 10.11
C LYS A 55 -0.20 2.12 10.46
N LEU A 56 -0.18 0.89 11.00
CA LEU A 56 -1.37 0.18 11.45
C LEU A 56 -2.00 0.84 12.67
N LEU A 57 -1.20 1.27 13.64
CA LEU A 57 -1.67 1.95 14.84
C LEU A 57 -2.28 3.33 14.53
N MET A 58 -1.77 4.04 13.51
CA MET A 58 -2.35 5.30 13.03
C MET A 58 -3.77 5.13 12.45
N GLN A 59 -4.21 3.90 12.18
CA GLN A 59 -5.57 3.63 11.70
C GLN A 59 -6.61 3.43 12.82
N ILE A 60 -6.18 3.39 14.09
CA ILE A 60 -7.03 3.18 15.29
C ILE A 60 -7.42 4.51 15.91
#